data_AF-A0A974CXB0-F1
#
_entry.id   AF-A0A974CXB0-F1
#
_cell.length_a   1.000
_cell.length_b   1.000
_cell.length_c   1.000
_cell.angle_alpha   90.00
_cell.angle_beta   90.00
_cell.angle_gamma   90.00
#
_symmetry.space_group_name_H-M   'P 1'
#
loop_
_entity.id
_entity.type
_entity.pdbx_description
1 polymer ?
#
loop_
_entity_poly.entity_id
_entity_poly.type
_entity_poly.pdbx_seq_one_letter_code
_entity_poly.pdbx_strand_id
1 'polypeptide(L)'
;MSSVKTMLCAVLLIASIVSVTCDFGKIISCCTRVSTAKPKVALVNFLIQKEDLPCVEAIMFITNEGKILCSKPNTPWVRQKMKEIEAKKKTTTENGN
;
A
#
# COMPACT_ATOMS: atom_id res chain seq x y z
N MET A 1 50.27 8.33 16.67
CA MET A 1 49.07 7.75 17.31
C MET A 1 48.05 7.51 16.22
N SER A 2 47.51 6.33 15.94
CA SER A 2 47.73 4.99 16.46
C SER A 2 47.18 4.02 15.41
N SER A 3 47.97 3.00 15.12
CA SER A 3 47.63 1.66 14.65
C SER A 3 46.15 1.28 14.47
N VAL A 4 45.75 0.97 13.23
CA VAL A 4 44.91 -0.21 12.96
C VAL A 4 45.50 -0.96 11.75
N LYS A 5 46.22 -2.03 12.06
CA LYS A 5 46.80 -2.97 11.08
C LYS A 5 46.31 -4.36 11.46
N THR A 6 45.31 -4.84 10.72
CA THR A 6 44.90 -6.25 10.62
C THR A 6 43.81 -6.27 9.55
N MET A 7 43.82 -7.07 8.49
CA MET A 7 44.75 -8.04 7.96
C MET A 7 44.28 -8.25 6.51
N LEU A 8 45.18 -8.13 5.55
CA LEU A 8 44.90 -8.40 4.14
C LEU A 8 44.65 -9.91 3.96
N CYS A 9 43.43 -10.32 3.62
CA CYS A 9 43.18 -11.59 2.95
C CYS A 9 42.38 -11.28 1.68
N ALA A 10 43.07 -11.46 0.56
CA ALA A 10 42.53 -11.63 -0.78
C ALA A 10 41.21 -12.44 -0.72
N VAL A 11 40.20 -12.12 -1.51
CA VAL A 11 40.09 -12.63 -2.89
C VAL A 11 39.22 -11.67 -3.69
N LEU A 12 39.78 -11.16 -4.79
CA LEU A 12 39.07 -10.57 -5.91
C LEU A 12 38.15 -11.62 -6.56
N LEU A 13 37.07 -11.14 -7.18
CA LEU A 13 36.13 -11.89 -8.05
C LEU A 13 35.09 -12.66 -7.21
N ILE A 14 33.79 -12.38 -7.30
CA ILE A 14 32.95 -12.66 -8.47
C ILE A 14 31.76 -11.69 -8.50
N ALA A 15 31.42 -11.29 -9.72
CA ALA A 15 30.26 -10.52 -10.10
C ALA A 15 28.94 -11.02 -9.49
N SER A 16 28.25 -10.14 -8.78
CA SER A 16 26.81 -9.90 -8.95
C SER A 16 26.43 -8.81 -7.97
N ILE A 17 26.32 -7.59 -8.49
CA ILE A 17 25.54 -6.56 -7.86
C ILE A 17 24.12 -7.12 -7.83
N VAL A 18 23.74 -7.82 -6.75
CA VAL A 18 22.33 -7.96 -6.41
C VAL A 18 21.88 -6.54 -6.16
N SER A 19 21.30 -5.95 -7.20
CA SER A 19 20.51 -4.75 -7.05
C SER A 19 19.33 -5.22 -6.22
N VAL A 20 19.44 -5.09 -4.90
CA VAL A 20 18.26 -5.10 -4.04
C VAL A 20 17.49 -3.88 -4.51
N THR A 21 16.60 -4.08 -5.47
CA THR A 21 15.54 -3.12 -5.72
C THR A 21 14.69 -3.18 -4.47
N CYS A 22 15.02 -2.34 -3.49
CA CYS A 22 14.01 -1.89 -2.56
C CYS A 22 12.96 -1.26 -3.45
N ASP A 23 11.86 -1.98 -3.71
CA ASP A 23 10.62 -1.37 -4.14
C ASP A 23 10.36 -0.30 -3.10
N PHE A 24 10.76 0.95 -3.40
CA PHE A 24 10.41 2.11 -2.61
C PHE A 24 8.90 2.14 -2.65
N GLY A 25 8.30 1.50 -1.64
CA GLY A 25 6.88 1.31 -1.51
C GLY A 25 6.25 2.63 -1.84
N LYS A 26 5.52 2.67 -2.96
CA LYS A 26 4.82 3.83 -3.51
C LYS A 26 4.43 4.71 -2.34
N ILE A 27 5.07 5.87 -2.18
CA ILE A 27 4.76 6.77 -1.05
C ILE A 27 3.30 7.14 -1.23
N ILE A 28 2.43 6.48 -0.48
CA ILE A 28 1.00 6.76 -0.53
C ILE A 28 0.84 8.06 0.26
N SER A 29 0.78 9.18 -0.47
CA SER A 29 0.34 10.44 0.12
C SER A 29 -1.06 10.25 0.70
N CYS A 30 -1.28 10.71 1.92
CA CYS A 30 -2.59 10.62 2.56
C CYS A 30 -3.64 11.47 1.83
N CYS A 31 -4.92 11.13 2.02
CA CYS A 31 -6.03 11.92 1.52
C CYS A 31 -6.18 13.22 2.32
N THR A 32 -6.10 14.38 1.65
CA THR A 32 -6.41 15.70 2.23
C THR A 32 -7.83 16.17 1.87
N ARG A 33 -8.47 15.48 0.92
CA ARG A 33 -9.86 15.70 0.49
C ARG A 33 -10.52 14.36 0.19
N VAL A 34 -11.85 14.32 0.29
CA VAL A 34 -12.66 13.12 0.02
C VAL A 34 -13.80 13.41 -0.95
N SER A 35 -14.18 12.41 -1.73
CA SER A 35 -15.33 12.46 -2.65
C SER A 35 -16.51 11.63 -2.13
N THR A 36 -17.72 12.09 -2.40
CA THR A 36 -18.96 11.31 -2.19
C THR A 36 -19.42 10.58 -3.46
N ALA A 37 -18.82 10.88 -4.62
CA ALA A 37 -19.21 10.31 -5.90
C ALA A 37 -18.81 8.83 -5.99
N LYS A 38 -19.73 8.00 -6.48
CA LYS A 38 -19.47 6.57 -6.74
C LYS A 38 -18.65 6.42 -8.03
N PRO A 39 -17.43 5.88 -7.98
CA PRO A 39 -16.63 5.65 -9.18
C PRO A 39 -17.27 4.59 -10.09
N LYS A 40 -17.07 4.72 -11.41
CA LYS A 40 -17.47 3.70 -12.40
C LYS A 40 -16.42 2.61 -12.60
N VAL A 41 -15.24 2.76 -11.99
CA VAL A 41 -14.13 1.80 -12.07
C VAL A 41 -14.24 0.70 -11.02
N ALA A 42 -13.59 -0.43 -11.28
CA ALA A 42 -13.57 -1.56 -10.35
C ALA A 42 -12.69 -1.23 -9.12
N LEU A 43 -13.26 -1.39 -7.93
CA LEU A 43 -12.59 -1.21 -6.64
C LEU A 43 -12.29 -2.60 -6.06
N VAL A 44 -11.01 -2.91 -5.90
CA VAL A 44 -10.54 -4.27 -5.56
C VAL A 44 -10.13 -4.41 -4.10
N ASN A 45 -9.70 -3.31 -3.48
CA ASN A 45 -9.30 -3.29 -2.09
C ASN A 45 -9.56 -1.91 -1.48
N PHE A 46 -9.40 -1.77 -0.17
CA PHE A 46 -9.45 -0.48 0.50
C PHE A 46 -8.53 -0.44 1.72
N LEU A 47 -8.16 0.78 2.10
CA LEU A 47 -7.51 1.09 3.36
C LEU A 47 -8.37 2.12 4.11
N ILE A 48 -8.33 2.09 5.44
CA ILE A 48 -8.97 3.08 6.28
C ILE A 48 -7.90 4.06 6.75
N GLN A 49 -8.08 5.34 6.43
CA GLN A 49 -7.21 6.41 6.87
C GLN A 49 -7.88 7.14 8.04
N LYS A 50 -7.17 7.20 9.17
CA LYS A 50 -7.55 8.05 10.30
C LYS A 50 -7.14 9.50 10.01
N GLU A 51 -7.87 10.44 10.59
CA GLU A 51 -7.50 11.86 10.52
C GLU A 51 -6.18 12.12 11.26
N ASP A 52 -5.28 12.86 10.61
CA ASP A 52 -4.00 13.35 11.15
C ASP A 52 -3.51 14.49 10.25
N LEU A 53 -3.72 15.74 10.68
CA LEU A 53 -3.60 16.91 9.79
C LEU A 53 -2.22 16.97 9.08
N PRO A 54 -2.18 17.16 7.75
CA PRO A 54 -3.26 17.62 6.87
C PRO A 54 -4.18 16.52 6.32
N CYS A 55 -3.99 15.27 6.73
CA CYS A 55 -4.80 14.12 6.32
C CYS A 55 -6.17 14.16 6.99
N VAL A 56 -7.22 13.99 6.20
CA VAL A 56 -8.61 13.92 6.70
C VAL A 56 -9.04 12.46 6.87
N GLU A 57 -10.09 12.21 7.64
CA GLU A 57 -10.69 10.86 7.70
C GLU A 57 -11.16 10.40 6.30
N ALA A 58 -10.68 9.24 5.83
CA ALA A 58 -10.97 8.77 4.47
C ALA A 58 -11.00 7.25 4.33
N ILE A 59 -11.83 6.76 3.40
CA ILE A 59 -11.72 5.40 2.87
C ILE A 59 -10.96 5.46 1.55
N MET A 60 -9.79 4.84 1.50
CA MET A 60 -8.90 4.83 0.35
C MET A 60 -9.17 3.57 -0.47
N PHE A 61 -10.01 3.67 -1.50
CA PHE A 61 -10.24 2.53 -2.39
C PHE A 61 -9.09 2.37 -3.37
N ILE A 62 -8.63 1.14 -3.53
CA ILE A 62 -7.64 0.74 -4.52
C ILE A 62 -8.38 0.21 -5.74
N THR A 63 -8.12 0.79 -6.91
CA THR A 63 -8.69 0.31 -8.17
C THR A 63 -7.94 -0.92 -8.68
N ASN A 64 -8.52 -1.65 -9.63
CA ASN A 64 -7.83 -2.72 -10.35
C ASN A 64 -6.54 -2.25 -11.06
N GLU A 65 -6.46 -0.97 -11.43
CA GLU A 65 -5.26 -0.32 -11.98
C GLU A 65 -4.23 0.11 -10.90
N GLY A 66 -4.49 -0.18 -9.62
CA GLY A 66 -3.61 0.22 -8.51
C GLY A 66 -3.62 1.72 -8.18
N LYS A 67 -4.64 2.46 -8.65
CA LYS A 67 -4.88 3.87 -8.28
C LYS A 67 -5.64 3.94 -6.97
N ILE A 68 -5.46 5.05 -6.24
CA ILE A 68 -6.11 5.29 -4.96
C ILE A 68 -7.18 6.36 -5.14
N LEU A 69 -8.39 6.09 -4.65
CA LEU A 69 -9.51 7.02 -4.64
C LEU A 69 -9.95 7.31 -3.20
N CYS A 70 -9.85 8.58 -2.80
CA CYS A 70 -10.26 9.07 -1.48
C CYS A 70 -11.78 9.25 -1.40
N SER A 71 -12.46 8.42 -0.61
CA SER A 71 -13.92 8.44 -0.48
C SER A 71 -14.36 8.84 0.92
N LYS A 72 -15.47 9.57 1.02
CA LYS A 72 -16.01 10.06 2.29
C LYS A 72 -16.53 8.88 3.13
N PRO A 73 -16.04 8.70 4.37
CA PRO A 73 -16.58 7.70 5.29
C PRO A 73 -18.09 7.84 5.47
N ASN A 74 -18.75 6.76 5.88
CA ASN A 74 -20.18 6.70 6.16
C ASN A 74 -21.15 6.97 4.99
N THR A 75 -20.66 7.28 3.80
CA THR A 75 -21.50 7.34 2.58
C THR A 75 -22.11 5.95 2.30
N PRO A 76 -23.42 5.83 1.99
CA PRO A 76 -24.07 4.51 1.85
C PRO A 76 -23.37 3.54 0.91
N TRP A 77 -22.97 4.00 -0.28
CA TRP A 77 -22.28 3.15 -1.26
C TRP A 77 -20.87 2.73 -0.81
N VAL A 78 -20.17 3.59 -0.04
CA VAL A 78 -18.84 3.31 0.48
C VAL A 78 -18.93 2.15 1.48
N ARG A 79 -19.86 2.22 2.42
CA ARG A 79 -20.10 1.16 3.41
C ARG A 79 -20.48 -0.16 2.73
N GLN A 80 -21.35 -0.10 1.73
CA GLN A 80 -21.73 -1.28 0.96
C GLN A 80 -20.52 -1.88 0.23
N LYS A 81 -19.71 -1.06 -0.43
CA LYS A 81 -18.55 -1.53 -1.19
C LYS A 81 -17.48 -2.15 -0.29
N MET A 82 -17.24 -1.59 0.90
CA MET A 82 -16.32 -2.19 1.87
C MET A 82 -16.77 -3.61 2.25
N LYS A 83 -18.06 -3.79 2.59
CA LYS A 83 -18.62 -5.11 2.90
C LYS A 83 -18.49 -6.10 1.74
N GLU A 84 -18.75 -5.66 0.51
CA GLU A 84 -18.58 -6.49 -0.68
C GLU A 84 -17.13 -6.96 -0.86
N ILE A 85 -16.15 -6.07 -0.63
CA ILE A 85 -14.73 -6.41 -0.72
C ILE A 85 -14.33 -7.38 0.40
N GLU A 86 -14.78 -7.15 1.63
CA GLU A 86 -14.51 -8.04 2.77
C GLU A 86 -15.11 -9.44 2.60
N ALA A 87 -16.35 -9.53 2.09
CA ALA A 87 -16.99 -10.80 1.81
C ALA A 87 -16.20 -11.61 0.77
N LYS A 88 -15.72 -10.96 -0.30
CA LYS A 88 -14.89 -11.59 -1.33
C LYS A 88 -13.56 -12.11 -0.76
N LYS A 89 -12.91 -11.35 0.13
CA LYS A 89 -11.67 -11.79 0.78
C LYS A 89 -11.86 -13.09 1.58
N LYS A 90 -12.95 -13.20 2.33
CA LYS A 90 -13.27 -14.42 3.11
C LYS A 90 -13.43 -15.65 2.21
N THR A 91 -14.17 -15.51 1.11
CA THR A 91 -14.39 -16.63 0.17
C THR A 91 -13.12 -17.09 -0.55
N THR A 92 -12.11 -16.23 -0.70
CA THR A 92 -10.83 -16.60 -1.33
C THR A 92 -9.91 -17.31 -0.33
N THR A 93 -9.94 -16.94 0.94
CA THR A 93 -9.12 -17.59 1.98
C THR A 93 -9.60 -19.02 2.31
N GLU A 94 -10.90 -19.31 2.15
CA GLU A 94 -11.45 -20.66 2.42
C GLU A 94 -11.21 -21.68 1.30
N ASN A 95 -10.95 -21.24 0.06
CA ASN A 95 -10.73 -22.12 -1.09
C ASN A 95 -9.24 -22.40 -1.41
N GLY A 96 -8.33 -21.99 -0.53
CA GLY A 96 -6.88 -22.14 -0.69
C GLY A 96 -6.22 -23.01 0.38
N ASN A 97 -6.98 -23.88 1.06
CA ASN A 97 -6.48 -24.88 2.00
C ASN A 97 -6.81 -26.29 1.49
#